data_AF-A0A957C1G4-F1
#
_entry.id   AF-A0A957C1G4-F1
#
_cell.length_a   1.000
_cell.length_b   1.000
_cell.length_c   1.000
_cell.angle_alpha   90.00
_cell.angle_beta   90.00
_cell.angle_gamma   90.00
#
_symmetry.space_group_name_H-M   'P 1'
#
loop_
_entity.id
_entity.type
_entity.pdbx_description
1 polymer ?
#
loop_
_entity_poly.entity_id
_entity_poly.type
_entity_poly.pdbx_seq_one_letter_code
_entity_poly.pdbx_strand_id
1 'polypeptide(L)'
;MKRLLTWSKRLILTTSFLALIITNILTLTSAAFNAAISGLVSTALGVRTVHSALQSKIDSQEMSLKKHRATTLKRKAATRKFGTRLASRTKKVAAKSIAAIPAEAIPFIGIAVLIADTSYELYAACQNLRDLDQLYRDLEMGEEIPDDAVHAACYPELPDPKTVWAGVAQKSGQWWQYFFKQTE
;
A
#
# COMPACT_ATOMS: atom_id res chain seq x y z
N MET A 1 55.38 -48.22 -36.63
CA MET A 1 55.10 -47.70 -35.26
C MET A 1 55.13 -46.16 -35.14
N LYS A 2 56.20 -45.46 -35.58
CA LYS A 2 56.34 -43.99 -35.42
C LYS A 2 55.19 -43.15 -36.05
N ARG A 3 54.64 -43.57 -37.20
CA ARG A 3 53.57 -42.86 -37.93
C ARG A 3 52.20 -42.89 -37.21
N LEU A 4 51.88 -43.98 -36.52
CA LEU A 4 50.67 -44.09 -35.68
C LEU A 4 50.76 -43.19 -34.45
N LEU A 5 51.94 -43.10 -33.83
CA LEU A 5 52.17 -42.26 -32.65
C LEU A 5 52.09 -40.75 -32.99
N THR A 6 52.54 -40.34 -34.17
CA THR A 6 52.40 -38.95 -34.63
C THR A 6 50.96 -38.60 -34.98
N TRP A 7 50.18 -39.56 -35.47
CA TRP A 7 48.76 -39.37 -35.78
C TRP A 7 47.92 -39.27 -34.51
N SER A 8 48.14 -40.14 -33.52
CA SER A 8 47.45 -40.05 -32.23
C SER A 8 47.76 -38.74 -31.50
N LYS A 9 49.02 -38.28 -31.51
CA LYS A 9 49.40 -36.97 -30.97
C LYS A 9 48.68 -35.82 -31.66
N ARG A 10 48.58 -35.84 -33.00
CA ARG A 10 47.86 -34.82 -33.76
C ARG A 10 46.36 -34.84 -33.45
N LEU A 11 45.76 -36.03 -33.32
CA LEU A 11 44.34 -36.21 -32.99
C LEU A 11 43.99 -35.68 -31.58
N ILE A 12 44.85 -35.94 -30.60
CA ILE A 12 44.68 -35.43 -29.23
C ILE A 12 44.82 -33.90 -29.21
N LEU A 13 45.79 -33.35 -29.95
CA LEU A 13 45.99 -31.90 -30.04
C LEU A 13 44.82 -31.18 -30.70
N THR A 14 44.32 -31.71 -31.82
CA THR A 14 43.19 -31.10 -32.53
C THR A 14 41.91 -31.18 -31.71
N THR A 15 41.63 -32.32 -31.07
CA THR A 15 40.44 -32.47 -30.21
C THR A 15 40.48 -31.55 -28.99
N SER A 16 41.63 -31.39 -28.35
CA SER A 16 41.78 -30.47 -27.21
C SER A 16 41.57 -29.01 -27.62
N PHE A 17 42.12 -28.60 -28.78
CA PHE A 17 41.94 -27.26 -29.31
C PHE A 17 40.47 -26.97 -29.66
N LEU A 18 39.80 -27.92 -30.29
CA LEU A 18 38.38 -27.82 -30.63
C LEU A 18 37.50 -27.74 -29.37
N ALA A 19 37.81 -28.56 -28.36
CA ALA A 19 37.11 -28.56 -27.08
C ALA A 19 37.24 -27.21 -26.35
N LEU A 20 38.42 -26.60 -26.36
CA LEU A 20 38.65 -25.27 -25.76
C LEU A 20 37.81 -24.19 -26.44
N ILE A 21 37.75 -24.18 -27.77
CA ILE A 21 36.97 -23.22 -28.56
C ILE A 21 35.47 -23.39 -28.27
N ILE A 22 34.98 -24.63 -28.33
CA ILE A 22 33.58 -24.96 -28.06
C ILE A 22 33.21 -24.56 -26.63
N THR A 23 34.04 -24.89 -25.64
CA THR A 23 33.81 -24.54 -24.24
C THR A 23 33.73 -23.02 -24.06
N ASN A 24 34.60 -22.25 -24.70
CA ASN A 24 34.60 -20.78 -24.60
C ASN A 24 33.32 -20.16 -25.20
N ILE A 25 32.86 -20.67 -26.35
CA ILE A 25 31.62 -20.22 -27.00
C ILE A 25 30.40 -20.53 -26.14
N LEU A 26 30.28 -21.77 -25.63
CA LEU A 26 29.14 -22.16 -24.80
C LEU A 26 29.10 -21.42 -23.45
N THR A 27 30.27 -21.10 -22.89
CA THR A 27 30.42 -20.30 -21.66
C THR A 27 29.85 -18.89 -21.84
N LEU A 28 30.04 -18.25 -22.99
CA LEU A 28 29.49 -16.92 -23.26
C LEU A 28 28.01 -16.94 -23.64
N THR A 29 27.56 -17.98 -24.35
CA THR A 29 26.24 -18.00 -24.98
C THR A 29 25.16 -18.67 -24.14
N SER A 30 25.53 -19.51 -23.16
CA SER A 30 24.54 -20.30 -22.42
C SER A 30 24.81 -20.32 -20.91
N ALA A 31 23.91 -19.69 -20.17
CA ALA A 31 23.89 -19.76 -18.71
C ALA A 31 23.69 -21.21 -18.22
N ALA A 32 22.98 -22.04 -18.99
CA ALA A 32 22.73 -23.45 -18.67
C ALA A 32 24.01 -24.31 -18.71
N PHE A 33 24.93 -24.07 -19.65
CA PHE A 33 26.21 -24.79 -19.70
C PHE A 33 27.12 -24.40 -18.54
N ASN A 34 27.17 -23.11 -18.19
CA ASN A 34 27.87 -22.63 -16.99
C ASN A 34 27.34 -23.29 -15.71
N ALA A 35 26.02 -23.41 -15.58
CA ALA A 35 25.40 -24.09 -14.44
C ALA A 35 25.71 -25.60 -14.42
N ALA A 36 25.68 -26.27 -15.58
CA ALA A 36 25.98 -27.70 -15.70
C ALA A 36 27.45 -28.03 -15.39
N ILE A 37 28.40 -27.25 -15.91
CA ILE A 37 29.83 -27.41 -15.59
C ILE A 37 30.07 -27.16 -14.10
N SER A 38 29.46 -26.10 -13.54
CA SER A 38 29.59 -25.80 -12.11
C SER A 38 29.03 -26.91 -11.23
N GLY A 39 27.88 -27.50 -11.62
CA GLY A 39 27.28 -28.65 -10.97
C GLY A 39 28.17 -29.89 -11.03
N LEU A 40 28.72 -30.22 -12.20
CA LEU A 40 29.61 -31.37 -12.40
C LEU A 40 30.93 -31.25 -11.62
N VAL A 41 31.54 -30.06 -11.61
CA VAL A 41 32.76 -29.78 -10.85
C VAL A 41 32.49 -29.90 -9.34
N SER A 42 31.32 -29.45 -8.88
CA SER A 42 30.94 -29.57 -7.46
C SER A 42 30.70 -31.02 -7.02
N THR A 43 30.07 -31.84 -7.86
CA THR A 43 29.72 -33.23 -7.52
C THR A 43 30.88 -34.20 -7.73
N ALA A 44 31.72 -33.99 -8.74
CA ALA A 44 32.82 -34.90 -9.08
C ALA A 44 34.12 -34.62 -8.31
N LEU A 45 34.41 -33.35 -7.97
CA LEU A 45 35.69 -32.96 -7.35
C LEU A 45 35.57 -32.57 -5.88
N GLY A 46 34.36 -32.44 -5.33
CA GLY A 46 34.13 -32.10 -3.91
C GLY A 46 34.65 -30.74 -3.49
N VAL A 47 35.13 -29.91 -4.43
CA VAL A 47 35.67 -28.59 -4.16
C VAL A 47 34.51 -27.67 -3.82
N ARG A 48 34.45 -27.24 -2.55
CA ARG A 48 33.53 -26.20 -2.07
C ARG A 48 33.85 -24.88 -2.76
N THR A 49 33.29 -24.67 -3.95
CA THR A 49 33.48 -23.45 -4.72
C THR A 49 32.51 -22.35 -4.28
N VAL A 50 32.88 -21.10 -4.61
CA VAL A 50 32.09 -19.88 -4.44
C VAL A 50 30.65 -20.02 -4.97
N HIS A 51 30.39 -20.97 -5.88
CA HIS A 51 29.07 -21.33 -6.37
C HIS A 51 28.13 -21.84 -5.26
N SER A 52 28.61 -22.67 -4.32
CA SER A 52 27.80 -23.14 -3.17
C SER A 52 27.46 -22.00 -2.21
N ALA A 53 28.40 -21.08 -1.97
CA ALA A 53 28.17 -19.88 -1.19
C ALA A 53 27.19 -18.92 -1.89
N LEU A 54 27.29 -18.78 -3.22
CA LEU A 54 26.39 -17.95 -4.02
C LEU A 54 24.98 -18.55 -4.09
N GLN A 55 24.84 -19.87 -4.25
CA GLN A 55 23.56 -20.56 -4.26
C GLN A 55 22.87 -20.44 -2.89
N SER A 56 23.62 -20.58 -1.79
CA SER A 56 23.08 -20.33 -0.44
C SER A 56 22.57 -18.89 -0.26
N LYS A 57 23.23 -17.91 -0.91
CA LYS A 57 22.75 -16.53 -0.92
C LYS A 57 21.48 -16.36 -1.75
N ILE A 58 21.37 -16.99 -2.91
CA ILE A 58 20.16 -16.99 -3.75
C ILE A 58 18.98 -17.60 -2.98
N ASP A 59 19.18 -18.75 -2.34
CA ASP A 59 18.14 -19.43 -1.56
C ASP A 59 17.70 -18.59 -0.34
N SER A 60 18.66 -17.94 0.35
CA SER A 60 18.36 -17.02 1.45
C SER A 60 17.63 -15.76 0.97
N GLN A 61 17.96 -15.24 -0.22
CA GLN A 61 17.28 -14.12 -0.84
C GLN A 61 15.87 -14.49 -1.27
N GLU A 62 15.64 -15.68 -1.84
CA GLU A 62 14.30 -16.14 -2.18
C GLU A 62 13.39 -16.18 -0.96
N MET A 63 13.88 -16.65 0.17
CA MET A 63 13.11 -16.67 1.42
C MET A 63 12.74 -15.26 1.87
N SER A 64 13.69 -14.33 1.81
CA SER A 64 13.44 -12.91 2.10
C SER A 64 12.42 -12.31 1.12
N LEU A 65 12.52 -12.60 -0.18
CA LEU A 65 11.61 -12.12 -1.22
C LEU A 65 10.20 -12.68 -1.05
N LYS A 66 10.06 -13.97 -0.68
CA LYS A 66 8.77 -14.59 -0.36
C LYS A 66 8.14 -13.93 0.86
N LYS A 67 8.93 -13.66 1.91
CA LYS A 67 8.48 -12.93 3.11
C LYS A 67 8.03 -11.50 2.75
N HIS A 68 8.84 -10.76 2.00
CA HIS A 68 8.53 -9.40 1.55
C HIS A 68 7.28 -9.35 0.65
N ARG A 69 7.13 -10.31 -0.27
CA ARG A 69 5.91 -10.42 -1.09
C ARG A 69 4.69 -10.70 -0.22
N ALA A 70 4.78 -11.61 0.73
CA ALA A 70 3.68 -11.92 1.65
C ALA A 70 3.29 -10.71 2.50
N THR A 71 4.27 -9.96 3.06
CA THR A 71 3.99 -8.73 3.80
C THR A 71 3.38 -7.65 2.91
N THR A 72 3.90 -7.44 1.71
CA THR A 72 3.36 -6.44 0.77
C THR A 72 1.94 -6.77 0.35
N LEU A 73 1.61 -8.04 0.13
CA LEU A 73 0.24 -8.47 -0.18
C LEU A 73 -0.72 -8.23 0.99
N LYS A 74 -0.30 -8.54 2.23
CA LYS A 74 -1.09 -8.24 3.44
C LYS A 74 -1.35 -6.75 3.59
N ARG A 75 -0.30 -5.92 3.49
CA ARG A 75 -0.40 -4.45 3.55
C ARG A 75 -1.30 -3.88 2.45
N LYS A 76 -1.19 -4.39 1.22
CA LYS A 76 -2.05 -4.01 0.10
C LYS A 76 -3.51 -4.37 0.35
N ALA A 77 -3.77 -5.55 0.92
CA ALA A 77 -5.13 -5.98 1.27
C ALA A 77 -5.75 -5.10 2.36
N ALA A 78 -5.02 -4.81 3.43
CA ALA A 78 -5.44 -3.91 4.51
C ALA A 78 -5.75 -2.50 3.97
N THR A 79 -4.82 -1.92 3.21
CA THR A 79 -4.99 -0.59 2.59
C THR A 79 -6.18 -0.55 1.63
N ARG A 80 -6.37 -1.60 0.81
CA ARG A 80 -7.52 -1.68 -0.10
C ARG A 80 -8.83 -1.77 0.66
N LYS A 81 -8.89 -2.56 1.74
CA LYS A 81 -10.07 -2.70 2.60
C LYS A 81 -10.43 -1.37 3.29
N PHE A 82 -9.42 -0.65 3.80
CA PHE A 82 -9.61 0.70 4.34
C PHE A 82 -10.15 1.65 3.27
N GLY A 83 -9.49 1.72 2.11
CA GLY A 83 -9.87 2.60 1.01
C GLY A 83 -11.29 2.35 0.48
N THR A 84 -11.73 1.08 0.37
CA THR A 84 -13.09 0.77 -0.08
C THR A 84 -14.15 1.18 0.94
N ARG A 85 -13.90 0.97 2.24
CA ARG A 85 -14.81 1.43 3.31
C ARG A 85 -14.91 2.95 3.32
N LEU A 86 -13.76 3.64 3.32
CA LEU A 86 -13.69 5.09 3.30
C LEU A 86 -14.43 5.67 2.08
N ALA A 87 -14.16 5.16 0.87
CA ALA A 87 -14.83 5.62 -0.34
C ALA A 87 -16.34 5.41 -0.29
N SER A 88 -16.79 4.24 0.18
CA SER A 88 -18.22 3.93 0.29
C SER A 88 -18.96 4.83 1.29
N ARG A 89 -18.33 5.17 2.43
CA ARG A 89 -18.91 6.08 3.42
C ARG A 89 -18.90 7.51 2.94
N THR A 90 -17.80 7.97 2.37
CA THR A 90 -17.65 9.32 1.82
C THR A 90 -18.70 9.60 0.75
N LYS A 91 -18.96 8.63 -0.14
CA LYS A 91 -20.03 8.74 -1.14
C LYS A 91 -21.41 8.92 -0.50
N LYS A 92 -21.71 8.18 0.58
CA LYS A 92 -22.99 8.28 1.30
C LYS A 92 -23.15 9.62 2.00
N VAL A 93 -22.09 10.12 2.64
CA VAL A 93 -22.07 11.44 3.30
C VAL A 93 -22.30 12.53 2.26
N ALA A 94 -21.53 12.55 1.17
CA ALA A 94 -21.68 13.53 0.09
C ALA A 94 -23.09 13.52 -0.52
N ALA A 95 -23.66 12.33 -0.75
CA ALA A 95 -25.02 12.22 -1.28
C ALA A 95 -26.08 12.78 -0.31
N LYS A 96 -25.90 12.57 1.01
CA LYS A 96 -26.81 13.11 2.03
C LYS A 96 -26.71 14.63 2.14
N SER A 97 -25.51 15.16 2.19
CA SER A 97 -25.27 16.62 2.26
C SER A 97 -25.90 17.33 1.06
N ILE A 98 -25.72 16.81 -0.16
CA ILE A 98 -26.37 17.37 -1.37
C ILE A 98 -27.91 17.27 -1.28
N ALA A 99 -28.44 16.16 -0.76
CA ALA A 99 -29.87 15.97 -0.61
C ALA A 99 -30.50 16.85 0.49
N ALA A 100 -29.70 17.31 1.46
CA ALA A 100 -30.15 18.14 2.58
C ALA A 100 -30.34 19.62 2.18
N ILE A 101 -29.60 20.12 1.18
CA ILE A 101 -29.63 21.52 0.70
C ILE A 101 -31.03 22.16 0.66
N PRO A 102 -32.04 21.57 -0.02
CA PRO A 102 -33.37 22.20 -0.09
C PRO A 102 -34.08 22.25 1.27
N ALA A 103 -33.82 21.28 2.16
CA ALA A 103 -34.42 21.26 3.49
C ALA A 103 -33.73 22.25 4.44
N GLU A 104 -32.45 22.54 4.24
CA GLU A 104 -31.68 23.55 4.98
C GLU A 104 -32.20 24.98 4.78
N ALA A 105 -32.87 25.25 3.64
CA ALA A 105 -33.41 26.56 3.32
C ALA A 105 -34.66 26.94 4.14
N ILE A 106 -35.32 25.99 4.81
CA ILE A 106 -36.55 26.24 5.56
C ILE A 106 -36.22 26.70 6.99
N PRO A 107 -36.62 27.92 7.42
CA PRO A 107 -36.39 28.37 8.79
C PRO A 107 -37.00 27.39 9.81
N PHE A 108 -36.25 27.01 10.85
CA PHE A 108 -36.52 25.93 11.81
C PHE A 108 -36.22 24.50 11.34
N ILE A 109 -36.80 24.04 10.22
CA ILE A 109 -36.55 22.68 9.70
C ILE A 109 -35.08 22.53 9.30
N GLY A 110 -34.52 23.55 8.64
CA GLY A 110 -33.16 23.55 8.16
C GLY A 110 -32.12 23.46 9.28
N ILE A 111 -32.37 24.08 10.43
CA ILE A 111 -31.48 23.98 11.60
C ILE A 111 -31.47 22.54 12.14
N ALA A 112 -32.64 21.92 12.24
CA ALA A 112 -32.72 20.52 12.67
C ALA A 112 -32.02 19.58 11.67
N VAL A 113 -32.16 19.83 10.37
CA VAL A 113 -31.48 19.07 9.31
C VAL A 113 -29.97 19.26 9.37
N LEU A 114 -29.47 20.50 9.53
CA LEU A 114 -28.04 20.80 9.67
C LEU A 114 -27.41 20.08 10.86
N ILE A 115 -28.06 20.13 12.03
CA ILE A 115 -27.55 19.44 13.23
C ILE A 115 -27.56 17.93 13.02
N ALA A 116 -28.61 17.39 12.40
CA ALA A 116 -28.70 15.97 12.08
C ALA A 116 -27.63 15.54 11.07
N ASP A 117 -27.39 16.31 10.01
CA ASP A 117 -26.37 16.00 9.00
C ASP A 117 -24.97 16.07 9.63
N THR A 118 -24.68 17.15 10.37
CA THR A 118 -23.42 17.29 11.12
C THR A 118 -23.19 16.12 12.08
N SER A 119 -24.23 15.66 12.78
CA SER A 119 -24.12 14.49 13.66
C SER A 119 -23.76 13.22 12.90
N TYR A 120 -24.29 13.05 11.69
CA TYR A 120 -24.00 11.91 10.84
C TYR A 120 -22.61 12.00 10.21
N GLU A 121 -22.16 13.20 9.81
CA GLU A 121 -20.80 13.46 9.37
C GLU A 121 -19.79 13.12 10.45
N LEU A 122 -20.03 13.53 11.69
CA LEU A 122 -19.14 13.22 12.80
C LEU A 122 -19.13 11.72 13.14
N TYR A 123 -20.28 11.07 13.10
CA TYR A 123 -20.35 9.60 13.20
C TYR A 123 -19.50 8.92 12.12
N ALA A 124 -19.60 9.37 10.86
CA ALA A 124 -18.81 8.83 9.77
C ALA A 124 -17.31 9.11 9.94
N ALA A 125 -16.95 10.29 10.44
CA ALA A 125 -15.57 10.66 10.75
C ALA A 125 -14.98 9.76 11.86
N CYS A 126 -15.71 9.56 12.95
CA CYS A 126 -15.33 8.64 14.03
C CYS A 126 -15.09 7.21 13.50
N GLN A 127 -15.97 6.71 12.62
CA GLN A 127 -15.77 5.40 11.99
C GLN A 127 -14.52 5.35 11.09
N ASN A 128 -14.18 6.45 10.41
CA ASN A 128 -12.96 6.53 9.60
C ASN A 128 -11.69 6.51 10.47
N LEU A 129 -11.69 7.19 11.62
CA LEU A 129 -10.57 7.14 12.57
C LEU A 129 -10.37 5.71 13.11
N ARG A 130 -11.46 5.01 13.47
CA ARG A 130 -11.38 3.61 13.92
C ARG A 130 -10.86 2.67 12.83
N ASP A 131 -11.29 2.86 11.59
CA ASP A 131 -10.76 2.07 10.46
C ASP A 131 -9.29 2.41 10.17
N LEU A 132 -8.85 3.64 10.43
CA LEU A 132 -7.46 4.07 10.28
C LEU A 132 -6.57 3.47 11.37
N ASP A 133 -7.02 3.45 12.63
CA ASP A 133 -6.33 2.75 13.73
C ASP A 133 -6.20 1.25 13.41
N GLN A 134 -7.27 0.61 12.90
CA GLN A 134 -7.19 -0.77 12.44
C GLN A 134 -6.15 -0.94 11.31
N LEU A 135 -6.07 0.00 10.36
CA LEU A 135 -5.08 -0.04 9.29
C LEU A 135 -3.65 0.07 9.85
N TYR A 136 -3.40 0.96 10.80
CA TYR A 136 -2.08 1.13 11.43
C TYR A 136 -1.63 -0.14 12.16
N ARG A 137 -2.55 -0.77 12.90
CA ARG A 137 -2.31 -2.09 13.53
C ARG A 137 -2.01 -3.17 12.48
N ASP A 138 -2.76 -3.22 11.39
CA ASP A 138 -2.55 -4.17 10.28
C ASP A 138 -1.21 -3.93 9.53
N LEU A 139 -0.71 -2.70 9.52
CA LEU A 139 0.56 -2.31 8.90
C LEU A 139 1.76 -2.45 9.85
N GLU A 140 1.54 -2.82 11.12
CA GLU A 140 2.54 -2.86 12.19
C GLU A 140 3.20 -1.48 12.42
N MET A 141 2.46 -0.40 12.18
CA MET A 141 2.90 0.96 12.47
C MET A 141 2.45 1.28 13.90
N GLY A 142 3.40 1.31 14.84
CA GLY A 142 3.15 1.48 16.27
C GLY A 142 2.76 2.89 16.70
N GLU A 143 2.26 3.71 15.78
CA GLU A 143 1.82 5.07 16.06
C GLU A 143 0.29 5.06 16.16
N GLU A 144 -0.20 5.14 17.40
CA GLU A 144 -1.64 5.22 17.66
C GLU A 144 -2.16 6.60 17.24
N ILE A 145 -3.40 6.64 16.77
CA ILE A 145 -4.04 7.93 16.47
C ILE A 145 -4.16 8.70 17.78
N PRO A 146 -3.77 9.99 17.82
CA PRO A 146 -3.90 10.82 19.00
C PRO A 146 -5.31 10.74 19.60
N ASP A 147 -5.37 10.49 20.90
CA ASP A 147 -6.62 10.26 21.64
C ASP A 147 -7.55 11.49 21.59
N ASP A 148 -6.97 12.69 21.53
CA ASP A 148 -7.69 13.96 21.34
C ASP A 148 -8.43 14.01 20.00
N ALA A 149 -7.82 13.53 18.90
CA ALA A 149 -8.45 13.48 17.59
C ALA A 149 -9.63 12.50 17.56
N VAL A 150 -9.51 11.36 18.24
CA VAL A 150 -10.60 10.37 18.38
C VAL A 150 -11.71 10.93 19.25
N HIS A 151 -11.39 11.52 20.40
CA HIS A 151 -12.37 12.10 21.31
C HIS A 151 -13.18 13.23 20.67
N ALA A 152 -12.52 14.15 19.97
CA ALA A 152 -13.18 15.27 19.30
C ALA A 152 -14.18 14.81 18.24
N ALA A 153 -13.89 13.74 17.50
CA ALA A 153 -14.77 13.24 16.45
C ALA A 153 -15.86 12.28 16.96
N CYS A 154 -15.58 11.51 18.01
CA CYS A 154 -16.48 10.45 18.50
C CYS A 154 -17.42 10.89 19.61
N TYR A 155 -17.10 11.97 20.35
CA TYR A 155 -17.87 12.44 21.49
C TYR A 155 -18.09 13.96 21.46
N PRO A 156 -18.75 14.50 20.41
CA PRO A 156 -19.08 15.91 20.35
C PRO A 156 -20.24 16.28 21.29
N GLU A 157 -20.21 17.50 21.81
CA GLU A 157 -21.41 18.15 22.32
C GLU A 157 -22.14 18.84 21.17
N LEU A 158 -23.32 18.35 20.82
CA LEU A 158 -24.16 18.95 19.78
C LEU A 158 -25.14 19.96 20.40
N PRO A 159 -25.30 21.15 19.82
CA PRO A 159 -26.22 22.15 20.33
C PRO A 159 -27.68 21.74 20.11
N ASP A 160 -28.57 22.19 20.99
CA ASP A 160 -30.01 21.98 20.86
C ASP A 160 -30.60 22.84 19.71
N PRO A 161 -31.38 22.26 18.77
CA PRO A 161 -31.91 22.99 17.63
C PRO A 161 -32.78 24.21 18.00
N LYS A 162 -33.53 24.14 19.11
CA LYS A 162 -34.38 25.26 19.54
C LYS A 162 -33.54 26.42 20.05
N THR A 163 -32.48 26.10 20.78
CA THR A 163 -31.50 27.08 21.29
C THR A 163 -30.78 27.78 20.15
N VAL A 164 -30.37 27.02 19.13
CA VAL A 164 -29.74 27.59 17.92
C VAL A 164 -30.71 28.52 17.19
N TRP A 165 -31.96 28.09 16.97
CA TRP A 165 -32.97 28.93 16.32
C TRP A 165 -33.29 30.20 17.12
N ALA A 166 -33.43 30.10 18.45
CA ALA A 166 -33.67 31.26 19.30
C ALA A 166 -32.54 32.30 19.17
N GLY A 167 -31.28 31.84 19.12
CA GLY A 167 -30.13 32.70 18.88
C GLY A 167 -30.16 33.37 17.50
N VAL A 168 -30.51 32.64 16.44
CA VAL A 168 -30.66 33.18 15.08
C VAL A 168 -31.78 34.22 15.04
N ALA A 169 -32.95 33.89 15.58
CA ALA A 169 -34.10 34.78 15.60
C ALA A 169 -33.80 36.08 16.37
N GLN A 170 -33.17 35.98 17.55
CA GLN A 170 -32.79 37.14 18.36
C GLN A 170 -31.81 38.07 17.62
N LYS A 171 -30.80 37.51 16.95
CA LYS A 171 -29.77 38.29 16.26
C LYS A 171 -30.23 38.84 14.91
N SER A 172 -31.20 38.20 14.26
CA SER A 172 -31.69 38.60 12.93
C SER A 172 -32.09 40.09 12.86
N GLY A 173 -32.74 40.63 13.89
CA GLY A 173 -33.13 42.05 13.94
C GLY A 173 -31.94 43.03 13.97
N GLN A 174 -30.81 42.64 14.59
CA GLN A 174 -29.59 43.44 14.59
C GLN A 174 -28.90 43.38 13.22
N TRP A 175 -28.91 42.20 12.59
CA TRP A 175 -28.27 41.97 11.29
C TRP A 175 -28.97 42.75 10.19
N TRP A 176 -30.29 42.86 10.27
CA TRP A 176 -31.08 43.70 9.38
C TRP A 176 -30.60 45.16 9.35
N GLN A 177 -30.21 45.72 10.51
CA GLN A 177 -29.68 47.09 10.56
C GLN A 177 -28.28 47.21 9.94
N TYR A 178 -27.41 46.21 10.10
CA TYR A 178 -26.08 46.21 9.46
C TYR A 178 -26.16 45.99 7.94
N PHE A 179 -27.03 45.09 7.49
CA PHE A 179 -27.18 44.77 6.06
C PHE A 179 -27.70 45.95 5.25
N PHE A 180 -28.71 46.69 5.74
CA PHE A 180 -29.26 47.83 5.01
C PHE A 180 -28.44 49.11 5.14
N LYS A 181 -27.59 49.24 6.17
CA LYS A 181 -26.70 50.40 6.34
C LYS A 181 -25.45 50.34 5.45
N GLN A 182 -25.12 49.19 4.86
CA GLN A 182 -24.03 49.05 3.87
C GLN A 182 -24.48 49.30 2.42
N THR A 183 -25.78 49.45 2.17
CA THR A 183 -26.35 49.68 0.82
C THR A 183 -26.63 51.15 0.50
N GLU A 184 -26.29 52.08 1.40
CA GLU A 184 -26.21 53.54 1.15
C GLU A 184 -24.75 53.99 1.05
#